data_AF-A0A329C6I3-F1
#
_entry.id   AF-A0A329C6I3-F1
#
_cell.length_a   1.000
_cell.length_b   1.000
_cell.length_c   1.000
_cell.angle_alpha   90.00
_cell.angle_beta   90.00
_cell.angle_gamma   90.00
#
_symmetry.space_group_name_H-M   'P 1'
#
loop_
_entity.id
_entity.type
_entity.pdbx_description
1 polymer ?
#
loop_
_entity_poly.entity_id
_entity_poly.type
_entity_poly.pdbx_seq_one_letter_code
_entity_poly.pdbx_strand_id
1 'polypeptide(L)'
;MADSEYAGPVTFAVGDGVTAKAVQIDDSHIGISVLPGGATTRFEIDSEGDGGTDPHFETADYNFDGHRDLAFVTQYGMVNESYRIFVYDVAARRFVELPIPAGKNQPTGNCGGLTGISVKAAERTLYSACRSGPIWYTDAYRFDTAGKLYLYQSSADITDEVLQTHLDGEVDTGGGPVSQLLTYSSAGKIISRQLQAYGGGKANLHVDVARLPLHDAPTETQAHRYLVKGDIARADEISGDARWIKIQYRNPRKGAIDGWVKVSDLGGAADGGQ
;
A
#
# COMPACT_ATOMS: atom_id res chain seq x y z
N MET A 1 35.48 -15.57 -16.71
CA MET A 1 34.19 -15.78 -17.39
C MET A 1 33.17 -15.29 -16.38
N ALA A 2 32.64 -14.08 -16.57
CA ALA A 2 31.55 -13.59 -15.74
C ALA A 2 30.30 -14.39 -16.12
N ASP A 3 29.71 -15.07 -15.15
CA ASP A 3 28.44 -15.77 -15.30
C ASP A 3 27.34 -14.71 -15.53
N SER A 4 26.60 -14.90 -16.62
CA SER A 4 25.30 -14.32 -17.02
C SER A 4 24.72 -13.12 -16.22
N GLU A 5 24.85 -11.90 -16.76
CA GLU A 5 24.06 -10.69 -16.40
C GLU A 5 22.56 -10.79 -16.82
N TYR A 6 22.15 -11.93 -17.37
CA TYR A 6 20.79 -12.19 -17.87
C TYR A 6 19.97 -13.07 -16.94
N ALA A 7 18.67 -12.81 -16.90
CA ALA A 7 17.70 -13.69 -16.29
C ALA A 7 17.74 -15.07 -16.98
N GLY A 8 18.04 -16.09 -16.18
CA GLY A 8 18.02 -17.48 -16.64
C GLY A 8 16.64 -17.85 -17.21
N PRO A 9 16.58 -18.63 -18.31
CA PRO A 9 15.31 -18.96 -18.95
C PRO A 9 14.41 -19.76 -18.02
N VAL A 10 13.11 -19.45 -18.00
CA VAL A 10 12.11 -20.18 -17.21
C VAL A 10 11.10 -20.89 -18.11
N THR A 11 10.69 -22.09 -17.73
CA THR A 11 9.55 -22.80 -18.33
C THR A 11 8.61 -23.22 -17.21
N PHE A 12 7.31 -22.93 -17.35
CA PHE A 12 6.34 -23.13 -16.28
C PHE A 12 4.96 -23.51 -16.84
N ALA A 13 4.19 -24.24 -16.04
CA ALA A 13 2.80 -24.53 -16.34
C ALA A 13 1.94 -23.28 -16.04
N VAL A 14 1.17 -22.83 -17.02
CA VAL A 14 0.24 -21.69 -16.89
C VAL A 14 -1.07 -22.16 -16.26
N GLY A 15 -1.61 -23.28 -16.71
CA GLY A 15 -2.93 -23.80 -16.33
C GLY A 15 -3.58 -24.51 -17.51
N ASP A 16 -4.55 -25.38 -17.26
CA ASP A 16 -5.30 -26.11 -18.31
C ASP A 16 -4.44 -26.80 -19.37
N GLY A 17 -3.29 -27.36 -18.96
CA GLY A 17 -2.35 -28.05 -19.85
C GLY A 17 -1.51 -27.11 -20.74
N VAL A 18 -1.61 -25.80 -20.55
CA VAL A 18 -0.77 -24.80 -21.22
C VAL A 18 0.55 -24.62 -20.48
N THR A 19 1.65 -24.57 -21.24
CA THR A 19 2.99 -24.27 -20.74
C THR A 19 3.49 -22.99 -21.37
N ALA A 20 4.27 -22.20 -20.63
CA ALA A 20 4.95 -21.02 -21.16
C ALA A 20 6.46 -21.14 -20.96
N LYS A 21 7.22 -20.50 -21.84
CA LYS A 21 8.67 -20.32 -21.74
C LYS A 21 8.99 -18.83 -21.85
N ALA A 22 9.76 -18.32 -20.90
CA ALA A 22 10.28 -16.95 -20.95
C ALA A 22 11.81 -16.96 -21.03
N VAL A 23 12.35 -16.04 -21.83
CA VAL A 23 13.78 -15.85 -22.03
C VAL A 23 14.07 -14.36 -22.07
N GLN A 24 15.15 -13.91 -21.42
CA GLN A 24 15.72 -12.61 -21.72
C GLN A 24 16.48 -12.73 -23.05
N ILE A 25 16.12 -11.87 -24.01
CA ILE A 25 16.70 -11.91 -25.36
C ILE A 25 17.95 -11.03 -25.42
N ASP A 26 17.85 -9.86 -24.79
CA ASP A 26 18.90 -8.85 -24.65
C ASP A 26 18.56 -7.95 -23.44
N ASP A 27 19.37 -6.93 -23.17
CA ASP A 27 19.23 -6.01 -22.02
C ASP A 27 17.90 -5.23 -22.04
N SER A 28 17.26 -5.14 -23.20
CA SER A 28 16.05 -4.33 -23.38
C SER A 28 14.82 -5.16 -23.72
N HIS A 29 14.94 -6.48 -23.81
CA HIS A 29 13.81 -7.32 -24.24
C HIS A 29 13.76 -8.70 -23.61
N ILE A 30 12.53 -9.15 -23.36
CA ILE A 30 12.20 -10.54 -23.08
C ILE A 30 11.29 -11.11 -24.17
N GLY A 31 11.35 -12.42 -24.34
CA GLY A 31 10.42 -13.18 -25.16
C GLY A 31 9.63 -14.16 -24.32
N ILE A 32 8.31 -14.20 -24.48
CA ILE A 32 7.43 -15.17 -23.83
C ILE A 32 6.70 -15.99 -24.91
N SER A 33 6.88 -17.30 -24.89
CA SER A 33 6.26 -18.25 -25.83
C SER A 33 5.26 -19.15 -25.12
N VAL A 34 4.08 -19.34 -25.71
CA VAL A 34 3.08 -20.33 -25.25
C VAL A 34 3.29 -21.65 -25.99
N LEU A 35 3.24 -22.77 -25.30
CA LEU A 35 3.58 -24.10 -25.82
C LEU A 35 2.38 -25.06 -25.77
N PRO A 36 2.28 -26.00 -26.74
CA PRO A 36 3.14 -26.12 -27.93
C PRO A 36 2.73 -25.15 -29.05
N GLY A 37 3.71 -24.65 -29.80
CA GLY A 37 3.50 -23.99 -31.11
C GLY A 37 2.98 -22.55 -31.10
N GLY A 38 2.89 -21.88 -29.94
CA GLY A 38 2.54 -20.47 -29.87
C GLY A 38 3.69 -19.57 -30.32
N ALA A 39 3.34 -18.42 -30.92
CA ALA A 39 4.31 -17.39 -31.27
C ALA A 39 4.94 -16.78 -30.01
N THR A 40 6.23 -16.45 -30.10
CA THR A 40 6.91 -15.68 -29.05
C THR A 40 6.44 -14.24 -29.11
N THR A 41 5.86 -13.74 -28.02
CA THR A 41 5.58 -12.31 -27.85
C THR A 41 6.83 -11.66 -27.26
N ARG A 42 7.30 -10.57 -27.86
CA ARG A 42 8.45 -9.79 -27.39
C ARG A 42 7.93 -8.60 -26.58
N PHE A 43 8.52 -8.38 -25.42
CA PHE A 43 8.25 -7.22 -24.58
C PHE A 43 9.53 -6.43 -24.38
N GLU A 44 9.44 -5.12 -24.46
CA GLU A 44 10.49 -4.23 -23.99
C GLU A 44 10.57 -4.34 -22.46
N ILE A 45 11.76 -4.27 -21.91
CA ILE A 45 12.08 -4.22 -20.48
C ILE A 45 13.21 -3.21 -20.26
N ASP A 46 13.43 -2.86 -19.00
CA ASP A 46 14.64 -2.20 -18.56
C ASP A 46 15.36 -3.19 -17.64
N SER A 47 16.49 -3.74 -18.08
CA SER A 47 17.28 -4.69 -17.29
C SER A 47 18.40 -4.04 -16.47
N GLU A 48 18.60 -2.72 -16.60
CA GLU A 48 19.64 -2.03 -15.84
C GLU A 48 19.18 -1.85 -14.39
N GLY A 49 19.49 -2.85 -13.56
CA GLY A 49 19.42 -2.69 -12.11
C GLY A 49 20.64 -1.93 -11.58
N ASP A 50 20.47 -1.11 -10.56
CA ASP A 50 21.52 -0.30 -9.93
C ASP A 50 22.01 -0.89 -8.59
N GLY A 51 21.59 -2.11 -8.26
CA GLY A 51 21.75 -2.69 -6.92
C GLY A 51 22.59 -3.98 -6.81
N GLY A 52 23.09 -4.51 -7.93
CA GLY A 52 24.07 -5.61 -7.96
C GLY A 52 23.54 -7.05 -7.95
N THR A 53 22.21 -7.25 -7.97
CA THR A 53 21.58 -8.55 -8.22
C THR A 53 21.16 -8.63 -9.68
N ASP A 54 21.45 -9.77 -10.30
CA ASP A 54 21.07 -10.03 -11.69
C ASP A 54 19.55 -10.08 -11.84
N PRO A 55 19.01 -9.62 -12.98
CA PRO A 55 17.59 -9.75 -13.26
C PRO A 55 17.15 -11.21 -13.23
N HIS A 56 15.90 -11.48 -12.83
CA HIS A 56 15.35 -12.83 -12.81
C HIS A 56 13.87 -12.87 -13.18
N PHE A 57 13.38 -14.09 -13.44
CA PHE A 57 11.96 -14.33 -13.65
C PHE A 57 11.32 -14.93 -12.40
N GLU A 58 10.10 -14.49 -12.12
CA GLU A 58 9.22 -15.10 -11.12
C GLU A 58 7.89 -15.50 -11.74
N THR A 59 7.19 -16.42 -11.08
CA THR A 59 5.87 -16.88 -11.55
C THR A 59 4.90 -17.01 -10.39
N ALA A 60 3.72 -16.44 -10.54
CA ALA A 60 2.62 -16.50 -9.59
C ALA A 60 1.29 -16.22 -10.33
N ASP A 61 0.15 -16.46 -9.71
CA ASP A 61 -1.14 -15.97 -10.21
C ASP A 61 -1.31 -14.53 -9.71
N TYR A 62 -0.88 -13.55 -10.50
CA TYR A 62 -0.82 -12.15 -10.08
C TYR A 62 -2.19 -11.46 -10.22
N ASN A 63 -3.05 -11.92 -11.14
CA ASN A 63 -4.40 -11.36 -11.35
C ASN A 63 -5.54 -12.14 -10.66
N PHE A 64 -5.22 -13.24 -9.99
CA PHE A 64 -6.15 -14.10 -9.25
C PHE A 64 -7.23 -14.75 -10.12
N ASP A 65 -6.87 -15.12 -11.35
CA ASP A 65 -7.77 -15.78 -12.31
C ASP A 65 -7.60 -17.31 -12.35
N GLY A 66 -6.62 -17.86 -11.62
CA GLY A 66 -6.33 -19.28 -11.57
C GLY A 66 -5.27 -19.75 -12.57
N HIS A 67 -4.76 -18.85 -13.42
CA HIS A 67 -3.63 -19.09 -14.31
C HIS A 67 -2.36 -18.46 -13.73
N ARG A 68 -1.24 -19.14 -13.96
CA ARG A 68 0.08 -18.64 -13.56
C ARG A 68 0.60 -17.65 -14.60
N ASP A 69 1.02 -16.51 -14.10
CA ASP A 69 1.60 -15.38 -14.81
C ASP A 69 3.13 -15.35 -14.66
N LEU A 70 3.76 -14.36 -15.29
CA LEU A 70 5.20 -14.12 -15.24
C LEU A 70 5.50 -12.72 -14.69
N ALA A 71 6.52 -12.59 -13.86
CA ALA A 71 7.17 -11.31 -13.59
C ALA A 71 8.62 -11.33 -14.07
N PHE A 72 9.06 -10.21 -14.64
CA PHE A 72 10.48 -9.88 -14.80
C PHE A 72 10.87 -8.94 -13.67
N VAL A 73 11.88 -9.32 -12.90
CA VAL A 73 12.29 -8.65 -11.67
C VAL A 73 13.69 -8.08 -11.86
N THR A 74 13.84 -6.80 -11.55
CA THR A 74 15.13 -6.10 -11.56
C THR A 74 15.35 -5.38 -10.25
N GLN A 75 16.60 -5.23 -9.83
CA GLN A 75 16.89 -4.48 -8.63
C GLN A 75 16.75 -2.97 -8.85
N TYR A 76 16.15 -2.27 -7.89
CA TYR A 76 15.99 -0.82 -7.86
C TYR A 76 16.51 -0.25 -6.53
N GLY A 77 17.56 0.55 -6.58
CA GLY A 77 18.46 0.81 -5.47
C GLY A 77 19.03 -0.46 -4.82
N MET A 78 19.53 -0.30 -3.60
CA MET A 78 20.18 -1.39 -2.86
C MET A 78 19.21 -2.40 -2.22
N VAL A 79 17.91 -2.08 -2.13
CA VAL A 79 16.98 -2.83 -1.27
C VAL A 79 15.59 -3.05 -1.87
N ASN A 80 15.29 -2.46 -3.03
CA ASN A 80 14.01 -2.64 -3.68
C ASN A 80 14.18 -3.49 -4.94
N GLU A 81 13.11 -4.16 -5.32
CA GLU A 81 13.02 -4.93 -6.56
C GLU A 81 11.82 -4.42 -7.35
N SER A 82 12.04 -3.99 -8.58
CA SER A 82 10.99 -3.57 -9.50
C SER A 82 10.40 -4.78 -10.22
N TYR A 83 9.09 -4.85 -10.31
CA TYR A 83 8.36 -5.94 -10.94
C TYR A 83 7.64 -5.45 -12.19
N ARG A 84 7.94 -6.10 -13.31
CA ARG A 84 7.14 -5.99 -14.53
C ARG A 84 6.38 -7.29 -14.73
N ILE A 85 5.05 -7.22 -14.57
CA ILE A 85 4.17 -8.38 -14.56
C ILE A 85 3.52 -8.55 -15.93
N PHE A 86 3.52 -9.77 -16.43
CA PHE A 86 2.90 -10.21 -17.68
C PHE A 86 1.85 -11.27 -17.36
N VAL A 87 0.60 -10.95 -17.65
CA VAL A 87 -0.58 -11.74 -17.32
C VAL A 87 -0.98 -12.60 -18.51
N TYR A 88 -1.39 -13.84 -18.28
CA TYR A 88 -1.88 -14.72 -19.33
C TYR A 88 -3.33 -14.38 -19.71
N ASP A 89 -3.53 -13.87 -20.92
CA ASP A 89 -4.86 -13.71 -21.51
C ASP A 89 -5.32 -15.06 -22.09
N VAL A 90 -6.24 -15.71 -21.40
CA VAL A 90 -6.82 -17.02 -21.78
C VAL A 90 -7.50 -16.96 -23.15
N ALA A 91 -8.23 -15.88 -23.44
CA ALA A 91 -9.00 -15.75 -24.67
C ALA A 91 -8.09 -15.56 -25.88
N ALA A 92 -7.06 -14.72 -25.74
CA ALA A 92 -6.08 -14.48 -26.79
C ALA A 92 -4.92 -15.50 -26.80
N ARG A 93 -4.85 -16.38 -25.79
CA ARG A 93 -3.79 -17.38 -25.55
C ARG A 93 -2.38 -16.78 -25.66
N ARG A 94 -2.17 -15.61 -25.05
CA ARG A 94 -0.90 -14.88 -25.05
C ARG A 94 -0.70 -14.13 -23.75
N PHE A 95 0.53 -13.74 -23.47
CA PHE A 95 0.80 -12.83 -22.37
C PHE A 95 0.55 -11.39 -22.79
N VAL A 96 0.12 -10.57 -21.84
CA VAL A 96 0.01 -9.11 -21.95
C VAL A 96 0.64 -8.49 -20.71
N GLU A 97 1.30 -7.36 -20.85
CA GLU A 97 1.77 -6.64 -19.68
C GLU A 97 0.61 -6.14 -18.83
N LEU A 98 0.74 -6.24 -17.51
CA LEU A 98 -0.19 -5.67 -16.54
C LEU A 98 0.01 -4.15 -16.46
N PRO A 99 -0.95 -3.34 -16.92
CA PRO A 99 -0.82 -1.90 -16.82
C PRO A 99 -0.99 -1.44 -15.36
N ILE A 100 -0.05 -0.65 -14.86
CA ILE A 100 -0.17 0.04 -13.59
C ILE A 100 -1.12 1.25 -13.76
N PRO A 101 -2.01 1.53 -12.78
CA PRO A 101 -2.84 2.74 -12.83
C PRO A 101 -2.00 4.00 -13.01
N ALA A 102 -2.24 4.72 -14.11
CA ALA A 102 -1.58 5.98 -14.42
C ALA A 102 -2.57 7.01 -14.97
N GLY A 103 -2.29 8.30 -14.74
CA GLY A 103 -3.06 9.43 -15.28
C GLY A 103 -3.59 10.39 -14.21
N LYS A 104 -4.02 11.59 -14.64
CA LYS A 104 -4.36 12.73 -13.76
C LYS A 104 -5.40 12.44 -12.66
N ASN A 105 -6.29 11.47 -12.88
CA ASN A 105 -7.39 11.15 -11.97
C ASN A 105 -7.21 9.78 -11.29
N GLN A 106 -6.05 9.14 -11.44
CA GLN A 106 -5.75 7.86 -10.79
C GLN A 106 -4.73 8.11 -9.70
N PRO A 107 -4.98 7.64 -8.46
CA PRO A 107 -3.98 7.74 -7.41
C PRO A 107 -2.77 6.88 -7.76
N THR A 108 -1.58 7.38 -7.47
CA THR A 108 -0.32 6.64 -7.55
C THR A 108 0.09 6.20 -6.15
N GLY A 109 0.48 4.94 -5.99
CA GLY A 109 1.03 4.45 -4.74
C GLY A 109 2.38 5.09 -4.41
N ASN A 110 2.82 5.00 -3.16
CA ASN A 110 4.09 5.57 -2.70
C ASN A 110 5.30 4.94 -3.39
N CYS A 111 5.19 3.68 -3.80
CA CYS A 111 6.29 2.99 -4.47
C CYS A 111 6.49 3.42 -5.92
N GLY A 112 5.60 4.25 -6.47
CA GLY A 112 5.68 4.73 -7.85
C GLY A 112 5.47 3.66 -8.93
N GLY A 113 5.30 2.39 -8.52
CA GLY A 113 5.14 1.23 -9.37
C GLY A 113 4.89 -0.04 -8.55
N LEU A 114 5.15 -1.19 -9.16
CA LEU A 114 5.08 -2.50 -8.51
C LEU A 114 6.48 -2.88 -8.02
N THR A 115 6.67 -2.85 -6.70
CA THR A 115 7.99 -3.02 -6.07
C THR A 115 7.89 -4.02 -4.93
N GLY A 116 8.82 -4.98 -4.84
CA GLY A 116 8.85 -5.97 -3.75
C GLY A 116 7.52 -6.71 -3.58
N ILE A 117 7.01 -7.32 -4.65
CA ILE A 117 5.63 -7.78 -4.73
C ILE A 117 5.39 -9.02 -3.88
N SER A 118 4.32 -8.99 -3.07
CA SER A 118 3.77 -10.14 -2.36
C SER A 118 2.34 -10.42 -2.81
N VAL A 119 2.11 -11.63 -3.31
CA VAL A 119 0.78 -12.10 -3.75
C VAL A 119 0.01 -12.68 -2.55
N LYS A 120 -1.12 -12.07 -2.19
CA LYS A 120 -2.03 -12.56 -1.14
C LYS A 120 -3.30 -13.11 -1.76
N ALA A 121 -3.25 -14.36 -2.22
CA ALA A 121 -4.33 -15.00 -2.97
C ALA A 121 -5.67 -15.05 -2.21
N ALA A 122 -5.65 -15.34 -0.90
CA ALA A 122 -6.85 -15.37 -0.06
C ALA A 122 -7.58 -14.01 -0.01
N GLU A 123 -6.83 -12.92 -0.17
CA GLU A 123 -7.33 -11.55 -0.14
C GLU A 123 -7.52 -10.96 -1.55
N ARG A 124 -7.12 -11.70 -2.60
CA ARG A 124 -7.06 -11.23 -3.99
C ARG A 124 -6.38 -9.87 -4.12
N THR A 125 -5.25 -9.72 -3.43
CA THR A 125 -4.53 -8.45 -3.28
C THR A 125 -3.04 -8.64 -3.58
N LEU A 126 -2.48 -7.74 -4.38
CA LEU A 126 -1.04 -7.60 -4.58
C LEU A 126 -0.52 -6.53 -3.62
N TYR A 127 0.40 -6.89 -2.74
CA TYR A 127 1.09 -5.93 -1.88
C TYR A 127 2.42 -5.55 -2.51
N SER A 128 2.66 -4.26 -2.63
CA SER A 128 3.93 -3.66 -3.04
C SER A 128 4.58 -3.03 -1.82
N ALA A 129 5.87 -3.28 -1.62
CA ALA A 129 6.64 -2.71 -0.52
C ALA A 129 7.95 -2.12 -1.07
N CYS A 130 8.27 -0.92 -0.62
CA CYS A 130 9.47 -0.22 -1.04
C CYS A 130 10.00 0.64 0.09
N ARG A 131 11.30 0.90 0.05
CA ARG A 131 11.98 1.79 0.98
C ARG A 131 12.42 3.07 0.26
N SER A 132 12.11 4.21 0.88
CA SER A 132 12.68 5.50 0.52
C SER A 132 13.17 6.19 1.79
N GLY A 133 14.47 6.49 1.85
CA GLY A 133 15.12 6.94 3.07
C GLY A 133 15.00 5.91 4.22
N PRO A 134 14.68 6.34 5.46
CA PRO A 134 14.50 5.42 6.57
C PRO A 134 13.13 4.73 6.59
N ILE A 135 12.20 5.11 5.71
CA ILE A 135 10.80 4.72 5.76
C ILE A 135 10.51 3.61 4.75
N TRP A 136 9.81 2.59 5.22
CA TRP A 136 9.15 1.59 4.40
C TRP A 136 7.71 2.02 4.10
N TYR A 137 7.36 1.99 2.82
CA TYR A 137 6.02 2.24 2.32
C TYR A 137 5.41 0.94 1.86
N THR A 138 4.08 0.87 1.97
CA THR A 138 3.30 -0.25 1.42
C THR A 138 2.13 0.29 0.63
N ASP A 139 1.91 -0.32 -0.53
CA ASP A 139 0.75 -0.12 -1.39
C ASP A 139 0.07 -1.48 -1.57
N ALA A 140 -1.26 -1.47 -1.69
CA ALA A 140 -2.03 -2.66 -1.98
C ALA A 140 -2.85 -2.42 -3.25
N TYR A 141 -2.81 -3.36 -4.18
CA TYR A 141 -3.53 -3.30 -5.44
C TYR A 141 -4.52 -4.46 -5.55
N ARG A 142 -5.68 -4.17 -6.16
CA ARG A 142 -6.73 -5.15 -6.45
C ARG A 142 -7.19 -4.99 -7.90
N PHE A 143 -7.98 -5.95 -8.35
CA PHE A 143 -8.60 -5.93 -9.66
C PHE A 143 -10.08 -5.58 -9.52
N ASP A 144 -10.57 -4.69 -10.38
CA ASP A 144 -11.99 -4.44 -10.47
C ASP A 144 -12.72 -5.58 -11.21
N THR A 145 -14.04 -5.48 -11.33
CA THR A 145 -14.86 -6.50 -11.98
C THR A 145 -14.58 -6.65 -13.49
N ALA A 146 -13.89 -5.69 -14.11
CA ALA A 146 -13.46 -5.74 -15.50
C ALA A 146 -12.02 -6.28 -15.64
N GLY A 147 -11.37 -6.67 -14.54
CA GLY A 147 -9.99 -7.16 -14.55
C GLY A 147 -8.95 -6.05 -14.64
N LYS A 148 -9.33 -4.80 -14.36
CA LYS A 148 -8.37 -3.69 -14.33
C LYS A 148 -7.76 -3.55 -12.94
N LEU A 149 -6.43 -3.51 -12.89
CA LEU A 149 -5.69 -3.20 -11.67
C LEU A 149 -6.04 -1.78 -11.19
N TYR A 150 -6.23 -1.61 -9.89
CA TYR A 150 -6.38 -0.31 -9.25
C TYR A 150 -5.67 -0.31 -7.89
N LEU A 151 -5.15 0.86 -7.49
CA LEU A 151 -4.61 1.05 -6.14
C LEU A 151 -5.77 0.95 -5.14
N TYR A 152 -5.74 -0.06 -4.28
CA TYR A 152 -6.75 -0.30 -3.26
C TYR A 152 -6.39 0.40 -1.95
N GLN A 153 -5.14 0.32 -1.50
CA GLN A 153 -4.67 1.02 -0.31
C GLN A 153 -3.26 1.58 -0.48
N SER A 154 -2.98 2.68 0.20
CA SER A 154 -1.63 3.27 0.26
C SER A 154 -1.47 4.05 1.56
N SER A 155 -0.29 3.99 2.16
CA SER A 155 0.05 4.87 3.28
C SER A 155 0.12 6.33 2.83
N ALA A 156 -0.13 7.29 3.72
CA ALA A 156 0.09 8.70 3.45
C ALA A 156 0.57 9.40 4.73
N ASP A 157 1.49 10.34 4.56
CA ASP A 157 2.04 11.08 5.69
C ASP A 157 0.98 11.97 6.35
N ILE A 158 1.11 12.12 7.67
CA ILE A 158 0.39 13.15 8.42
C ILE A 158 1.35 14.32 8.53
N THR A 159 1.03 15.44 7.87
CA THR A 159 1.89 16.64 7.86
C THR A 159 1.51 17.67 8.92
N ASP A 160 0.40 17.45 9.64
CA ASP A 160 -0.05 18.35 10.71
C ASP A 160 0.81 18.13 11.96
N GLU A 161 1.53 19.18 12.38
CA GLU A 161 2.47 19.12 13.51
C GLU A 161 1.79 18.84 14.85
N VAL A 162 0.55 19.33 15.04
CA VAL A 162 -0.23 19.03 16.25
C VAL A 162 -0.49 17.54 16.30
N LEU A 163 -0.94 16.95 15.19
CA LEU A 163 -1.17 15.51 15.13
C LEU A 163 0.10 14.69 15.33
N GLN A 164 1.21 15.08 14.71
CA GLN A 164 2.48 14.38 14.89
C GLN A 164 2.96 14.37 16.35
N THR A 165 2.65 15.41 17.12
CA THR A 165 3.08 15.53 18.52
C THR A 165 2.23 14.69 19.47
N HIS A 166 0.94 14.50 19.16
CA HIS A 166 0.00 13.79 20.05
C HIS A 166 -0.27 12.34 19.62
N LEU A 167 0.24 11.89 18.47
CA LEU A 167 0.05 10.54 17.97
C LEU A 167 1.32 9.70 18.10
N ASP A 168 1.17 8.48 18.57
CA ASP A 168 2.22 7.45 18.50
C ASP A 168 1.65 6.08 18.09
N GLY A 169 2.55 5.15 17.77
CA GLY A 169 2.19 3.75 17.56
C GLY A 169 2.11 2.98 18.88
N GLU A 170 1.44 1.84 18.89
CA GLU A 170 1.60 0.87 19.98
C GLU A 170 3.09 0.52 20.19
N VAL A 171 3.48 0.34 21.46
CA VAL A 171 4.84 -0.08 21.84
C VAL A 171 5.14 -1.37 21.06
N ASP A 172 6.20 -1.36 20.25
CA ASP A 172 6.69 -2.44 19.35
C ASP A 172 6.53 -2.20 17.83
N THR A 173 5.92 -1.10 17.37
CA THR A 173 5.74 -0.83 15.92
C THR A 173 6.97 -0.20 15.23
N GLY A 174 8.19 -0.60 15.62
CA GLY A 174 9.44 -0.22 14.92
C GLY A 174 9.85 1.26 15.01
N GLY A 175 9.13 2.09 15.78
CA GLY A 175 9.52 3.46 16.13
C GLY A 175 9.41 4.52 15.03
N GLY A 176 8.74 4.24 13.92
CA GLY A 176 8.48 5.25 12.88
C GLY A 176 7.21 6.08 13.15
N PRO A 177 6.98 7.15 12.36
CA PRO A 177 5.85 8.05 12.54
C PRO A 177 4.51 7.36 12.25
N VAL A 178 3.46 7.81 12.94
CA VAL A 178 2.07 7.46 12.61
C VAL A 178 1.74 8.01 11.21
N SER A 179 0.99 7.23 10.44
CA SER A 179 0.58 7.56 9.08
C SER A 179 -0.93 7.34 8.89
N GLN A 180 -1.46 7.78 7.75
CA GLN A 180 -2.79 7.41 7.30
C GLN A 180 -2.71 6.18 6.40
N LEU A 181 -3.64 5.25 6.54
CA LEU A 181 -3.94 4.25 5.52
C LEU A 181 -5.15 4.74 4.70
N LEU A 182 -4.86 5.17 3.47
CA LEU A 182 -5.89 5.58 2.53
C LEU A 182 -6.45 4.34 1.84
N THR A 183 -7.78 4.20 1.79
CA THR A 183 -8.44 3.18 0.98
C THR A 183 -9.17 3.83 -0.17
N TYR A 184 -8.99 3.30 -1.37
CA TYR A 184 -9.56 3.81 -2.60
C TYR A 184 -10.58 2.83 -3.18
N SER A 185 -11.64 3.39 -3.76
CA SER A 185 -12.52 2.67 -4.68
C SER A 185 -11.80 2.33 -5.99
N SER A 186 -12.34 1.41 -6.79
CA SER A 186 -11.83 1.11 -8.14
C SER A 186 -11.84 2.30 -9.09
N ALA A 187 -12.63 3.33 -8.79
CA ALA A 187 -12.64 4.60 -9.54
C ALA A 187 -11.54 5.58 -9.09
N GLY A 188 -10.71 5.23 -8.10
CA GLY A 188 -9.63 6.08 -7.59
C GLY A 188 -10.08 7.10 -6.52
N LYS A 189 -11.34 7.08 -6.10
CA LYS A 189 -11.83 7.93 -4.99
C LYS A 189 -11.43 7.38 -3.64
N ILE A 190 -10.94 8.22 -2.74
CA ILE A 190 -10.71 7.88 -1.32
C ILE A 190 -12.05 7.64 -0.62
N ILE A 191 -12.19 6.47 -0.01
CA ILE A 191 -13.39 6.04 0.72
C ILE A 191 -13.16 5.81 2.21
N SER A 192 -11.89 5.77 2.66
CA SER A 192 -11.52 5.65 4.07
C SER A 192 -10.14 6.26 4.32
N ARG A 193 -9.94 6.81 5.53
CA ARG A 193 -8.70 7.42 6.01
C ARG A 193 -8.40 6.93 7.43
N GLN A 194 -7.84 5.74 7.55
CA GLN A 194 -7.54 5.17 8.87
C GLN A 194 -6.21 5.69 9.38
N LEU A 195 -6.06 5.83 10.69
CA LEU A 195 -4.76 6.08 11.31
C LEU A 195 -4.10 4.74 11.64
N GLN A 196 -2.81 4.64 11.36
CA GLN A 196 -2.03 3.43 11.63
C GLN A 196 -0.63 3.77 12.14
N ALA A 197 -0.10 2.89 12.98
CA ALA A 197 1.30 2.96 13.37
C ALA A 197 2.23 2.66 12.19
N TYR A 198 3.51 3.00 12.34
CA TYR A 198 4.53 2.67 11.36
C TYR A 198 4.65 1.15 11.15
N GLY A 199 4.74 0.71 9.90
CA GLY A 199 4.73 -0.71 9.54
C GLY A 199 3.36 -1.39 9.70
N GLY A 200 2.31 -0.63 10.01
CA GLY A 200 0.97 -1.14 10.30
C GLY A 200 0.71 -1.29 11.79
N GLY A 201 -0.55 -1.51 12.15
CA GLY A 201 -1.00 -1.59 13.54
C GLY A 201 -1.75 -0.35 13.99
N LYS A 202 -1.95 -0.21 15.31
CA LYS A 202 -2.86 0.78 15.88
C LYS A 202 -2.11 2.03 16.30
N ALA A 203 -2.68 3.19 15.98
CA ALA A 203 -2.22 4.47 16.48
C ALA A 203 -2.93 4.81 17.80
N ASN A 204 -2.24 5.50 18.69
CA ASN A 204 -2.81 6.08 19.90
C ASN A 204 -2.74 7.60 19.84
N LEU A 205 -3.67 8.23 20.52
CA LEU A 205 -3.74 9.65 20.78
C LEU A 205 -3.49 9.89 22.28
N HIS A 206 -2.53 10.74 22.59
CA HIS A 206 -2.23 11.23 23.93
C HIS A 206 -2.96 12.53 24.21
N VAL A 207 -3.62 12.60 25.36
CA VAL A 207 -4.33 13.81 25.79
C VAL A 207 -3.46 14.61 26.73
N ASP A 208 -2.95 15.75 26.27
CA ASP A 208 -2.07 16.63 27.07
C ASP A 208 -2.78 17.85 27.67
N VAL A 209 -3.97 18.17 27.16
CA VAL A 209 -4.82 19.25 27.65
C VAL A 209 -5.68 18.81 28.84
N ALA A 210 -6.03 19.75 29.71
CA ALA A 210 -6.81 19.45 30.91
C ALA A 210 -8.16 18.79 30.58
N ARG A 211 -8.81 19.23 29.50
CA ARG A 211 -10.08 18.68 29.00
C ARG A 211 -10.08 18.72 27.48
N LEU A 212 -10.18 17.55 26.87
CA LEU A 212 -10.34 17.39 25.43
C LEU A 212 -11.80 17.03 25.12
N PRO A 213 -12.59 17.94 24.51
CA PRO A 213 -13.98 17.68 24.17
C PRO A 213 -14.15 16.45 23.27
N LEU A 214 -15.13 15.60 23.58
CA LEU A 214 -15.47 14.43 22.80
C LEU A 214 -16.88 14.60 22.20
N HIS A 215 -16.94 14.58 20.88
CA HIS A 215 -18.13 14.82 20.07
C HIS A 215 -18.69 13.50 19.51
N ASP A 216 -19.99 13.44 19.25
CA ASP A 216 -20.62 12.26 18.65
C ASP A 216 -20.40 12.18 17.13
N ALA A 217 -20.11 13.32 16.50
CA ALA A 217 -19.86 13.50 15.07
C ALA A 217 -18.75 14.55 14.85
N PRO A 218 -18.10 14.59 13.66
CA PRO A 218 -17.07 15.57 13.33
C PRO A 218 -17.70 16.95 13.01
N THR A 219 -18.38 17.53 14.00
CA THR A 219 -19.14 18.77 13.90
C THR A 219 -18.95 19.60 15.15
N GLU A 220 -19.06 20.92 15.02
CA GLU A 220 -18.95 21.89 16.13
C GLU A 220 -20.13 21.84 17.13
N THR A 221 -20.97 20.79 17.08
CA THR A 221 -22.03 20.58 18.05
C THR A 221 -21.46 20.40 19.44
N GLN A 222 -22.20 20.84 20.47
CA GLN A 222 -21.74 20.80 21.85
C GLN A 222 -21.30 19.38 22.28
N ALA A 223 -20.09 19.27 22.83
CA ALA A 223 -19.60 18.06 23.46
C ALA A 223 -20.21 17.90 24.86
N HIS A 224 -20.71 16.71 25.17
CA HIS A 224 -21.20 16.35 26.52
C HIS A 224 -20.22 15.47 27.29
N ARG A 225 -19.16 15.02 26.63
CA ARG A 225 -18.12 14.13 27.15
C ARG A 225 -16.75 14.76 26.87
N TYR A 226 -15.74 14.35 27.62
CA TYR A 226 -14.38 14.81 27.41
C TYR A 226 -13.40 13.75 27.93
N LEU A 227 -12.22 13.73 27.34
CA LEU A 227 -11.04 13.07 27.89
C LEU A 227 -10.26 14.07 28.73
N VAL A 228 -9.41 13.60 29.64
CA VAL A 228 -8.59 14.44 30.52
C VAL A 228 -7.11 14.19 30.28
N LYS A 229 -6.28 15.13 30.76
CA LYS A 229 -4.83 15.01 30.68
C LYS A 229 -4.33 13.65 31.20
N GLY A 230 -3.49 12.99 30.41
CA GLY A 230 -2.93 11.67 30.69
C GLY A 230 -3.78 10.49 30.22
N ASP A 231 -4.99 10.73 29.69
CA ASP A 231 -5.72 9.70 28.97
C ASP A 231 -4.99 9.34 27.66
N ILE A 232 -5.06 8.06 27.31
CA ILE A 232 -4.62 7.53 26.02
C ILE A 232 -5.84 6.87 25.36
N ALA A 233 -6.12 7.26 24.12
CA ALA A 233 -7.19 6.68 23.32
C ALA A 233 -6.62 6.09 22.03
N ARG A 234 -7.26 5.05 21.50
CA ARG A 234 -6.92 4.56 20.16
C ARG A 234 -7.42 5.57 19.12
N ALA A 235 -6.56 5.96 18.18
CA ALA A 235 -6.91 6.82 17.08
C ALA A 235 -7.25 5.97 15.85
N ASP A 236 -8.45 6.15 15.30
CA ASP A 236 -9.02 5.26 14.28
C ASP A 236 -9.04 5.87 12.89
N GLU A 237 -9.56 7.08 12.78
CA GLU A 237 -9.90 7.71 11.49
C GLU A 237 -9.66 9.21 11.57
N ILE A 238 -9.25 9.80 10.45
CA ILE A 238 -9.14 11.24 10.28
C ILE A 238 -10.15 11.74 9.26
N SER A 239 -10.82 12.85 9.54
CA SER A 239 -11.80 13.44 8.63
C SER A 239 -11.14 13.89 7.31
N GLY A 240 -11.94 14.01 6.26
CA GLY A 240 -11.43 14.38 4.93
C GLY A 240 -10.77 15.76 4.85
N ASP A 241 -11.10 16.66 5.78
CA ASP A 241 -10.50 17.99 5.94
C ASP A 241 -9.40 18.03 7.02
N ALA A 242 -9.03 16.88 7.58
CA ALA A 242 -8.05 16.71 8.64
C ALA A 242 -8.32 17.48 9.94
N ARG A 243 -9.55 17.99 10.15
CA ARG A 243 -9.90 18.78 11.35
C ARG A 243 -10.39 17.93 12.52
N TRP A 244 -10.71 16.67 12.29
CA TRP A 244 -11.28 15.78 13.30
C TRP A 244 -10.62 14.41 13.28
N ILE A 245 -10.44 13.83 14.47
CA ILE A 245 -10.00 12.46 14.64
C ILE A 245 -11.09 11.68 15.38
N LYS A 246 -11.45 10.52 14.82
CA LYS A 246 -12.25 9.53 15.52
C LYS A 246 -11.35 8.72 16.44
N ILE A 247 -11.76 8.60 17.70
CA ILE A 247 -11.05 7.85 18.73
C ILE A 247 -11.95 6.82 19.38
N GLN A 248 -11.31 5.78 19.92
CA GLN A 248 -11.90 4.82 20.83
C GLN A 248 -11.16 4.86 22.17
N TYR A 249 -11.84 5.29 23.22
CA TYR A 249 -11.32 5.35 24.57
C TYR A 249 -11.87 4.20 25.42
N ARG A 250 -11.02 3.52 26.19
CA ARG A 250 -11.45 2.42 27.07
C ARG A 250 -11.67 2.94 28.49
N ASN A 251 -12.92 3.23 28.83
CA ASN A 251 -13.28 3.65 30.17
C ASN A 251 -13.37 2.43 31.13
N PRO A 252 -12.69 2.44 32.29
CA PRO A 252 -12.71 1.31 33.22
C PRO A 252 -14.10 0.95 33.78
N ARG A 253 -15.04 1.90 33.80
CA ARG A 253 -16.40 1.72 34.35
C ARG A 253 -17.47 1.54 33.29
N LYS A 254 -17.29 2.16 32.12
CA LYS A 254 -18.31 2.22 31.06
C LYS A 254 -17.97 1.40 29.82
N GLY A 255 -16.78 0.80 29.75
CA GLY A 255 -16.32 0.07 28.58
C GLY A 255 -15.79 1.01 27.48
N ALA A 256 -15.82 0.54 26.23
CA ALA A 256 -15.35 1.32 25.09
C ALA A 256 -16.29 2.51 24.80
N ILE A 257 -15.68 3.66 24.55
CA ILE A 257 -16.35 4.91 24.22
C ILE A 257 -15.76 5.43 22.92
N ASP A 258 -16.59 5.51 21.89
CA ASP A 258 -16.21 6.12 20.62
C ASP A 258 -16.64 7.60 20.58
N GLY A 259 -15.88 8.40 19.85
CA GLY A 259 -16.24 9.78 19.53
C GLY A 259 -15.20 10.49 18.68
N TRP A 260 -15.43 11.77 18.41
CA TRP A 260 -14.57 12.63 17.61
C TRP A 260 -13.96 13.72 18.47
N VAL A 261 -12.68 13.99 18.24
CA VAL A 261 -11.96 15.13 18.83
C VAL A 261 -11.53 16.07 17.73
N LYS A 262 -11.57 17.37 18.01
CA LYS A 262 -11.11 18.39 17.07
C LYS A 262 -9.61 18.56 17.19
N VAL A 263 -8.91 18.59 16.06
CA VAL A 263 -7.44 18.64 16.04
C VAL A 263 -6.90 19.91 16.70
N SER A 264 -7.56 21.05 16.50
CA SER A 264 -7.17 22.33 17.13
C SER A 264 -7.20 22.29 18.66
N ASP A 265 -8.01 21.40 19.24
CA ASP A 265 -8.21 21.35 20.69
C ASP A 265 -7.11 20.51 21.38
N LEU A 266 -6.30 19.79 20.61
CA LEU A 266 -5.16 19.01 21.09
C LEU A 266 -3.98 19.91 21.50
N GLY A 267 -3.69 20.93 20.69
CA GLY A 267 -2.58 21.86 20.93
C GLY A 267 -2.79 22.82 22.12
N GLY A 268 -3.98 22.77 22.74
CA GLY A 268 -4.43 23.73 23.73
C GLY A 268 -4.73 25.10 23.10
N ALA A 269 -5.89 25.66 23.39
CA ALA A 269 -6.02 27.11 23.30
C ALA A 269 -5.00 27.69 24.29
N ALA A 270 -4.12 28.59 23.83
CA ALA A 270 -3.46 29.51 24.74
C ALA A 270 -4.57 30.11 25.63
N ASP A 271 -4.46 29.93 26.94
CA ASP A 271 -5.45 30.31 27.93
C ASP A 271 -6.08 31.67 27.59
N GLY A 272 -7.26 31.63 26.99
CA GLY A 272 -8.12 32.79 26.78
C GLY A 272 -8.81 33.11 28.09
N GLY A 273 -8.05 33.58 29.07
CA GLY A 273 -8.58 34.11 30.32
C GLY A 273 -9.51 35.28 30.05
N GLN A 274 -10.76 35.14 30.47
CA GLN A 274 -11.59 36.24 30.96
C GLN A 274 -11.93 35.97 32.41
#